data_AF-A0AAU3KD56-F1
#
_entry.id   AF-A0AAU3KD56-F1
#
_cell.length_a   1.000
_cell.length_b   1.000
_cell.length_c   1.000
_cell.angle_alpha   90.00
_cell.angle_beta   90.00
_cell.angle_gamma   90.00
#
_symmetry.space_group_name_H-M   'P 1'
#
loop_
_entity.id
_entity.type
_entity.pdbx_description
1 polymer ?
#
loop_
_entity_poly.entity_id
_entity_poly.type
_entity_poly.pdbx_seq_one_letter_code
_entity_poly.pdbx_strand_id
1 'polypeptide(L)'
;MIAERKTPGDPQVSDWGALVAAVARHEAEIFDIPVYDNPHARAAALLQLLLHVPALERSNALFASAVAYAYLIASGVKVVTSPEQVRDLARLVKTGDASVHDIAHELRQWSL
;
A
#
# COMPACT_ATOMS: atom_id res chain seq x y z
N MET A 1 -14.81 -16.49 -5.49
CA MET A 1 -14.25 -16.75 -6.84
C MET A 1 -13.50 -18.09 -6.81
N ILE A 2 -13.43 -18.91 -7.88
CA ILE A 2 -12.82 -20.27 -7.82
C ILE A 2 -11.35 -20.29 -7.37
N ALA A 3 -10.64 -19.16 -7.48
CA ALA A 3 -9.26 -18.99 -7.01
C ALA A 3 -9.08 -19.12 -5.47
N GLU A 4 -10.08 -18.76 -4.66
CA GLU A 4 -9.97 -18.78 -3.18
C GLU A 4 -9.86 -20.21 -2.59
N ARG A 5 -10.33 -21.22 -3.32
CA ARG A 5 -10.43 -22.60 -2.79
C ARG A 5 -9.18 -23.45 -2.98
N LYS A 6 -8.11 -22.96 -3.62
CA LYS A 6 -7.01 -23.82 -4.11
C LYS A 6 -5.59 -23.47 -3.67
N THR A 7 -5.37 -22.58 -2.71
CA THR A 7 -4.03 -22.39 -2.15
C THR A 7 -4.01 -22.57 -0.63
N PRO A 8 -3.72 -23.78 -0.13
CA PRO A 8 -3.37 -23.98 1.27
C PRO A 8 -2.13 -23.14 1.59
N GLY A 9 -2.28 -22.10 2.41
CA GLY A 9 -1.17 -21.23 2.83
C GLY A 9 -1.36 -19.74 2.52
N ASP A 10 -2.10 -19.38 1.46
CA ASP A 10 -2.33 -17.97 1.12
C ASP A 10 -3.37 -17.36 2.07
N PRO A 11 -3.15 -16.12 2.56
CA PRO A 11 -4.14 -15.43 3.38
C PRO A 11 -5.44 -15.23 2.59
N GLN A 12 -6.58 -15.53 3.20
CA GLN A 12 -7.87 -15.22 2.59
C GLN A 12 -8.17 -13.73 2.69
N VAL A 13 -8.89 -13.21 1.70
CA VAL A 13 -9.45 -11.86 1.74
C VAL A 13 -10.65 -11.87 2.70
N SER A 14 -10.48 -11.23 3.85
CA SER A 14 -11.53 -11.10 4.88
C SER A 14 -12.42 -9.88 4.64
N ASP A 15 -11.89 -8.85 3.96
CA ASP A 15 -12.63 -7.63 3.63
C ASP A 15 -12.33 -7.16 2.19
N TRP A 16 -13.25 -7.46 1.29
CA TRP A 16 -13.19 -6.98 -0.09
C TRP A 16 -13.44 -5.46 -0.20
N GLY A 17 -14.20 -4.89 0.73
CA GLY A 17 -14.46 -3.45 0.79
C GLY A 17 -13.19 -2.66 1.07
N ALA A 18 -12.29 -3.17 1.90
CA ALA A 18 -10.97 -2.58 2.14
C ALA A 18 -10.13 -2.45 0.85
N LEU A 19 -10.14 -3.49 0.00
CA LEU A 19 -9.43 -3.47 -1.29
C LEU A 19 -10.04 -2.43 -2.24
N VAL A 20 -11.37 -2.42 -2.36
CA VAL A 20 -12.09 -1.44 -3.19
C VAL A 20 -11.84 -0.02 -2.70
N ALA A 21 -11.86 0.21 -1.38
CA ALA A 21 -11.58 1.49 -0.78
C ALA A 21 -10.14 1.95 -1.05
N ALA A 22 -9.17 1.03 -1.07
CA ALA A 22 -7.77 1.35 -1.37
C ALA A 22 -7.62 1.85 -2.81
N VAL A 23 -8.24 1.14 -3.76
CA VAL A 23 -8.27 1.52 -5.16
C VAL A 23 -8.96 2.89 -5.32
N ALA A 24 -10.19 3.03 -4.83
CA ALA A 24 -10.95 4.26 -4.95
C ALA A 24 -10.24 5.46 -4.30
N ARG A 25 -9.57 5.26 -3.16
CA ARG A 25 -8.82 6.31 -2.47
C ARG A 25 -7.64 6.79 -3.33
N HIS A 26 -6.77 5.90 -3.81
CA HIS A 26 -5.57 6.35 -4.53
C HIS A 26 -5.85 6.91 -5.93
N GLU A 27 -6.98 6.54 -6.54
CA GLU A 27 -7.47 7.07 -7.82
C GLU A 27 -8.34 8.34 -7.64
N ALA A 28 -8.57 8.79 -6.41
CA ALA A 28 -9.49 9.90 -6.17
C ALA A 28 -9.07 11.19 -6.87
N GLU A 29 -10.05 11.86 -7.47
CA GLU A 29 -9.93 13.14 -8.16
C GLU A 29 -11.00 14.11 -7.64
N ILE A 30 -10.65 15.39 -7.53
CA ILE A 30 -11.57 16.47 -7.16
C ILE A 30 -11.43 17.57 -8.20
N PHE A 31 -12.52 17.90 -8.89
CA PHE A 31 -12.51 18.83 -10.02
C PHE A 31 -11.47 18.47 -11.10
N ASP A 32 -11.42 17.17 -11.46
CA ASP A 32 -10.46 16.61 -12.43
C ASP A 32 -8.98 16.75 -12.02
N ILE A 33 -8.71 17.06 -10.75
CA ILE A 33 -7.35 17.15 -10.19
C ILE A 33 -7.13 15.93 -9.28
N PRO A 34 -6.08 15.12 -9.54
CA PRO A 34 -5.71 14.01 -8.67
C PRO A 34 -5.45 14.48 -7.23
N VAL A 35 -6.07 13.81 -6.27
CA VAL A 35 -5.79 14.03 -4.84
C VAL A 35 -4.35 13.63 -4.51
N TYR A 36 -3.85 12.58 -5.16
CA TYR A 36 -2.47 12.12 -5.08
C TYR A 36 -1.81 12.25 -6.45
N ASP A 37 -0.96 13.26 -6.58
CA ASP A 37 -0.42 13.80 -7.83
C ASP A 37 0.83 13.08 -8.37
N ASN A 38 1.41 12.17 -7.58
CA ASN A 38 2.62 11.44 -7.96
C ASN A 38 2.58 9.96 -7.50
N PRO A 39 3.40 9.08 -8.09
CA PRO A 39 3.43 7.65 -7.74
C PRO A 39 3.66 7.37 -6.26
N HIS A 40 4.54 8.12 -5.60
CA HIS A 40 4.85 7.94 -4.17
C HIS A 40 3.66 8.31 -3.29
N ALA A 41 2.93 9.38 -3.62
CA ALA A 41 1.71 9.77 -2.91
C ALA A 41 0.61 8.72 -3.06
N ARG A 42 0.44 8.15 -4.27
CA ARG A 42 -0.52 7.07 -4.53
C ARG A 42 -0.15 5.77 -3.81
N ALA A 43 1.11 5.37 -3.86
CA ALA A 43 1.64 4.21 -3.13
C ALA A 43 1.48 4.39 -1.61
N ALA A 44 1.74 5.59 -1.09
CA ALA A 44 1.54 5.93 0.32
C ALA A 44 0.06 5.84 0.74
N ALA A 45 -0.87 6.32 -0.08
CA ALA A 45 -2.30 6.24 0.18
C ALA A 45 -2.80 4.79 0.23
N LEU A 46 -2.33 3.94 -0.70
CA LEU A 46 -2.59 2.49 -0.71
C LEU A 46 -2.08 1.82 0.57
N LEU A 47 -0.81 2.06 0.90
CA LEU A 47 -0.17 1.50 2.10
C LEU A 47 -0.92 1.90 3.37
N GLN A 48 -1.17 3.20 3.52
CA GLN A 48 -1.81 3.74 4.72
C GLN A 48 -3.21 3.16 4.89
N LEU A 49 -4.02 3.10 3.83
CA LEU A 49 -5.37 2.54 3.96
C LEU A 49 -5.32 1.05 4.30
N LEU A 50 -4.54 0.25 3.58
CA LEU A 50 -4.51 -1.19 3.78
C LEU A 50 -3.90 -1.59 5.13
N LEU A 51 -3.05 -0.76 5.73
CA LEU A 51 -2.55 -1.01 7.09
C LEU A 51 -3.58 -0.69 8.17
N HIS A 52 -4.39 0.36 8.00
CA HIS A 52 -5.42 0.75 8.97
C HIS A 52 -6.75 -0.01 8.80
N VAL A 53 -7.03 -0.48 7.58
CA VAL A 53 -8.23 -1.25 7.22
C VAL A 53 -7.76 -2.56 6.58
N PRO A 54 -7.48 -3.61 7.39
CA PRO A 54 -6.91 -4.86 6.89
C PRO A 54 -7.87 -5.60 5.95
N ALA A 55 -7.36 -5.96 4.77
CA ALA A 55 -8.10 -6.75 3.78
C ALA A 55 -7.92 -8.25 3.96
N LEU A 56 -6.81 -8.69 4.57
CA LEU A 56 -6.44 -10.10 4.73
C LEU A 56 -6.51 -10.55 6.19
N GLU A 57 -6.92 -11.81 6.41
CA GLU A 57 -7.03 -12.42 7.74
C GLU A 57 -5.68 -12.57 8.47
N ARG A 58 -4.58 -12.63 7.71
CA ARG A 58 -3.19 -12.71 8.20
C ARG A 58 -2.22 -12.08 7.20
N SER A 59 -1.01 -11.78 7.65
CA SER A 59 0.05 -11.21 6.80
C SER A 59 -0.30 -9.89 6.09
N ASN A 60 -1.34 -9.18 6.55
CA ASN A 60 -1.85 -7.98 5.88
C ASN A 60 -0.82 -6.85 5.80
N ALA A 61 0.03 -6.68 6.82
CA ALA A 61 1.08 -5.65 6.79
C ALA A 61 2.11 -5.90 5.66
N LEU A 62 2.53 -7.16 5.47
CA LEU A 62 3.42 -7.53 4.37
C LEU A 62 2.72 -7.31 3.02
N PHE A 63 1.45 -7.68 2.91
CA PHE A 63 0.64 -7.42 1.72
C PHE A 63 0.54 -5.92 1.40
N ALA A 64 0.23 -5.07 2.38
CA ALA A 64 0.14 -3.63 2.19
C ALA A 64 1.47 -3.03 1.71
N SER A 65 2.60 -3.45 2.31
CA SER A 65 3.94 -3.04 1.86
C SER A 65 4.25 -3.51 0.44
N ALA A 66 3.87 -4.75 0.10
CA ALA A 66 4.06 -5.30 -1.24
C ALA A 66 3.22 -4.55 -2.29
N VAL A 67 1.99 -4.14 -1.97
CA VAL A 67 1.15 -3.31 -2.83
C VAL A 67 1.81 -1.97 -3.12
N ALA A 68 2.32 -1.28 -2.10
CA ALA A 68 3.02 -0.01 -2.28
C ALA A 68 4.27 -0.14 -3.15
N TYR A 69 5.08 -1.17 -2.89
CA TYR A 69 6.27 -1.50 -3.69
C TYR A 69 5.90 -1.80 -5.15
N ALA A 70 4.93 -2.68 -5.37
CA ALA A 70 4.49 -3.07 -6.71
C ALA A 70 3.91 -1.88 -7.48
N TYR A 71 3.19 -0.97 -6.80
CA TYR A 71 2.66 0.25 -7.40
C TYR A 71 3.77 1.15 -7.92
N LEU A 72 4.84 1.35 -7.13
CA LEU A 72 6.00 2.16 -7.54
C LEU A 72 6.69 1.55 -8.77
N ILE A 73 6.93 0.24 -8.77
CA ILE A 73 7.52 -0.47 -9.91
C ILE A 73 6.63 -0.36 -11.17
N ALA A 74 5.31 -0.58 -11.02
CA ALA A 74 4.35 -0.46 -12.12
C ALA A 74 4.27 0.98 -12.66
N SER A 75 4.56 1.98 -11.82
CA SER A 75 4.65 3.39 -12.19
C SER A 75 6.00 3.78 -12.82
N GLY A 76 6.90 2.81 -13.05
CA GLY A 76 8.21 3.05 -13.66
C GLY A 76 9.27 3.59 -12.69
N VAL A 77 9.00 3.62 -11.39
CA VAL A 77 9.98 4.05 -10.38
C VAL A 77 11.01 2.94 -10.17
N LYS A 78 12.30 3.28 -10.22
CA LYS A 78 13.39 2.36 -9.86
C LYS A 78 13.50 2.31 -8.35
N VAL A 79 12.97 1.25 -7.75
CA VAL A 79 12.99 1.05 -6.30
C VAL A 79 14.19 0.19 -5.88
N VAL A 80 15.00 0.70 -4.96
CA VAL A 80 16.05 0.00 -4.24
C VAL A 80 15.74 0.09 -2.75
N THR A 81 15.41 -1.04 -2.13
CA THR A 81 15.06 -1.12 -0.71
C THR A 81 15.68 -2.36 -0.08
N SER A 82 15.88 -2.32 1.24
CA SER A 82 16.23 -3.47 2.07
C SER A 82 15.02 -4.02 2.84
N PRO A 83 15.05 -5.27 3.31
CA PRO A 83 14.02 -5.83 4.18
C PRO A 83 13.79 -5.01 5.47
N GLU A 84 14.85 -4.40 6.01
CA GLU A 84 14.79 -3.54 7.19
C GLU A 84 13.97 -2.27 6.90
N GLN A 85 14.21 -1.60 5.77
CA GLN A 85 13.46 -0.41 5.36
C GLN A 85 11.97 -0.73 5.18
N VAL A 86 11.63 -1.88 4.59
CA VAL A 86 10.24 -2.32 4.44
C VAL A 86 9.57 -2.54 5.80
N ARG A 87 10.27 -3.18 6.73
CA ARG A 87 9.77 -3.42 8.10
C ARG A 87 9.59 -2.11 8.87
N ASP A 88 10.54 -1.19 8.75
CA ASP A 88 10.55 0.06 9.50
C ASP A 88 9.46 1.00 8.98
N LEU A 89 9.23 1.03 7.65
CA LEU A 89 8.05 1.69 7.06
C LEU A 89 6.73 1.09 7.58
N ALA A 90 6.59 -0.23 7.59
CA ALA A 90 5.38 -0.87 8.08
C ALA A 90 5.10 -0.54 9.57
N ARG A 91 6.16 -0.39 10.38
CA ARG A 91 6.04 0.07 11.77
C ARG A 91 5.61 1.53 11.86
N LEU A 92 6.26 2.41 11.10
CA LEU A 92 5.93 3.84 11.04
C LEU A 92 4.46 4.07 10.71
N VAL A 93 3.92 3.37 9.71
CA VAL A 93 2.52 3.53 9.31
C VAL A 93 1.57 2.92 10.34
N LYS A 94 1.96 1.82 10.99
CA LYS A 94 1.12 1.11 11.96
C LYS A 94 0.90 1.89 13.26
N THR A 95 1.78 2.82 13.65
CA THR A 95 1.53 3.65 14.84
C THR A 95 0.35 4.61 14.66
N GLY A 96 -0.07 4.87 13.41
CA GLY A 96 -1.19 5.74 13.07
C GLY A 96 -0.83 7.22 13.00
N ASP A 97 0.38 7.60 13.41
CA ASP A 97 0.83 8.99 13.44
C ASP A 97 1.35 9.48 12.08
N ALA A 98 1.73 8.56 11.20
CA ALA A 98 2.30 8.90 9.90
C ALA A 98 1.21 9.31 8.89
N SER A 99 1.28 10.55 8.42
CA SER A 99 0.43 11.04 7.34
C SER A 99 0.82 10.40 6.00
N VAL A 100 -0.06 10.50 4.99
CA VAL A 100 0.29 10.07 3.62
C VAL A 100 1.53 10.79 3.11
N HIS A 101 1.75 12.05 3.52
CA HIS A 101 2.92 12.81 3.13
C HIS A 101 4.21 12.25 3.74
N ASP A 102 4.19 11.89 5.02
CA ASP A 102 5.34 11.28 5.71
C ASP A 102 5.72 9.94 5.09
N ILE A 103 4.70 9.13 4.78
CA ILE A 103 4.86 7.84 4.12
C ILE A 103 5.43 8.02 2.71
N ALA A 104 4.92 8.99 1.94
CA ALA A 104 5.43 9.28 0.61
C ALA A 104 6.88 9.80 0.65
N HIS A 105 7.24 10.55 1.69
CA HIS A 105 8.61 11.00 1.91
C HIS A 105 9.56 9.83 2.15
N GLU A 106 9.18 8.87 2.98
CA GLU A 106 9.96 7.66 3.21
C GLU A 106 10.09 6.81 1.95
N LEU A 107 8.99 6.60 1.21
CA LEU A 107 9.01 5.86 -0.06
C LEU A 107 9.92 6.50 -1.12
N ARG A 108 10.10 7.82 -1.10
CA ARG A 108 11.06 8.51 -1.99
C ARG A 108 12.50 8.13 -1.68
N GLN A 109 12.83 7.81 -0.42
CA GLN A 109 14.17 7.36 -0.04
C GLN A 109 14.51 5.97 -0.61
N TRP A 110 13.50 5.23 -1.10
CA TRP A 110 13.71 3.95 -1.77
C TRP A 110 13.97 4.10 -3.26
N SER A 111 13.86 5.30 -3.82
CA SER A 111 14.02 5.54 -5.25
C SER A 111 15.44 5.99 -5.57
N LEU A 112 16.00 5.50 -6.67
CA LEU A 112 17.29 5.97 -7.22
C LEU A 112 17.16 7.31 -7.96
#